data_AF-A0A126RR88-F1
#
_entry.id   AF-A0A126RR88-F1
#
_cell.length_a   1.000
_cell.length_b   1.000
_cell.length_c   1.000
_cell.angle_alpha   90.00
_cell.angle_beta   90.00
_cell.angle_gamma   90.00
#
_symmetry.space_group_name_H-M   'P 1'
#
loop_
_entity.id
_entity.type
_entity.pdbx_description
1 polymer ?
#
loop_
_entity_poly.entity_id
_entity_poly.type
_entity_poly.pdbx_seq_one_letter_code
_entity_poly.pdbx_strand_id
1 'polypeptide(L)'
;MEIIVTRSRIAGTLPHYVYRALVPADKVAAERRALTGTVVGPKHVGRLPCVRISPLLAPDRYYAMPHAERAALASRIAALGRRIETLIIQASFPEMTAAFTPIVFQLDADPGDAFTWIDIDDLTAAFDRLEPRFADLTAFDLGLSQDAARCAA
;
A
#
# COMPACT_ATOMS: atom_id res chain seq x y z
N MET A 1 -9.04 9.03 -1.37
CA MET A 1 -7.60 9.30 -1.54
C MET A 1 -7.08 8.47 -2.70
N GLU A 2 -6.16 9.02 -3.47
CA GLU A 2 -5.61 8.38 -4.66
C GLU A 2 -4.33 7.59 -4.30
N ILE A 3 -4.20 6.37 -4.84
CA ILE A 3 -3.08 5.44 -4.61
C ILE A 3 -2.54 4.97 -5.95
N ILE A 4 -1.22 4.79 -5.98
CA ILE A 4 -0.50 4.14 -7.07
C ILE A 4 -0.22 2.71 -6.66
N VAL A 5 -0.65 1.77 -7.49
CA VAL A 5 -0.26 0.36 -7.35
C VAL A 5 0.66 -0.01 -8.48
N THR A 6 1.77 -0.67 -8.17
CA THR A 6 2.81 -0.98 -9.15
C THR A 6 3.21 -2.44 -9.09
N ARG A 7 3.48 -3.01 -10.27
CA ARG A 7 4.23 -4.24 -10.47
C ARG A 7 5.53 -3.89 -11.19
N SER A 8 6.66 -4.16 -10.56
CA SER A 8 8.00 -3.90 -11.13
C SER A 8 8.79 -5.18 -11.30
N ARG A 9 9.24 -5.46 -12.51
CA ARG A 9 10.09 -6.58 -12.89
C ARG A 9 11.50 -6.41 -12.30
N ILE A 10 12.00 -7.45 -11.66
CA ILE A 10 13.39 -7.53 -11.20
C ILE A 10 14.24 -8.16 -12.31
N ALA A 11 15.25 -7.47 -12.80
CA ALA A 11 16.12 -8.02 -13.85
C ALA A 11 16.67 -9.42 -13.48
N GLY A 12 16.58 -10.37 -14.41
CA GLY A 12 16.99 -11.75 -14.21
C GLY A 12 16.22 -12.73 -15.10
N THR A 13 16.62 -14.00 -15.08
CA THR A 13 16.02 -15.05 -15.93
C THR A 13 14.61 -15.42 -15.49
N LEU A 14 14.36 -15.46 -14.18
CA LEU A 14 13.04 -15.79 -13.64
C LEU A 14 12.15 -14.55 -13.55
N PRO A 15 10.83 -14.66 -13.83
CA PRO A 15 9.82 -13.61 -13.74
C PRO A 15 9.52 -13.18 -12.29
N HIS A 16 10.52 -12.58 -11.62
CA HIS A 16 10.41 -11.97 -10.30
C HIS A 16 9.92 -10.52 -10.37
N TYR A 17 9.04 -10.17 -9.44
CA TYR A 17 8.42 -8.86 -9.34
C TYR A 17 8.39 -8.32 -7.92
N VAL A 18 8.40 -6.99 -7.81
CA VAL A 18 8.07 -6.25 -6.60
C VAL A 18 6.73 -5.58 -6.81
N TYR A 19 5.78 -5.86 -5.91
CA TYR A 19 4.50 -5.16 -5.86
C TYR A 19 4.53 -4.11 -4.75
N ARG A 20 3.91 -2.95 -5.01
CA ARG A 20 3.79 -1.87 -4.02
C ARG A 20 2.46 -1.15 -4.18
N ALA A 21 1.88 -0.72 -3.06
CA ALA A 21 0.82 0.28 -3.05
C ALA A 21 1.31 1.51 -2.27
N LEU A 22 1.26 2.67 -2.92
CA LEU A 22 1.88 3.91 -2.45
C LEU A 22 0.92 5.10 -2.61
N VAL A 23 0.90 5.97 -1.61
CA VAL A 23 0.12 7.22 -1.68
C VAL A 23 1.03 8.34 -2.18
N PRO A 24 0.69 9.07 -3.25
CA PRO A 24 1.47 10.24 -3.67
C PRO A 24 1.57 11.27 -2.54
N ALA A 25 2.77 11.81 -2.32
CA ALA A 25 3.02 12.69 -1.18
C ALA A 25 2.23 14.01 -1.27
N ASP A 26 2.05 14.56 -2.46
CA ASP A 26 1.26 15.78 -2.70
C ASP A 26 -0.22 15.63 -2.32
N LYS A 27 -0.73 14.39 -2.23
CA LYS A 27 -2.09 14.06 -1.79
C LYS A 27 -2.23 13.87 -0.28
N VAL A 28 -1.12 13.98 0.47
CA VAL A 28 -1.09 13.85 1.94
C VAL A 28 -0.82 15.22 2.58
N ALA A 29 -1.59 15.56 3.61
CA ALA A 29 -1.38 16.79 4.39
C ALA A 29 0.09 16.93 4.84
N ALA A 30 0.62 18.16 4.82
CA ALA A 30 2.04 18.42 5.06
C ALA A 30 2.49 17.94 6.45
N GLU A 31 1.63 18.13 7.45
CA GLU A 31 1.82 17.71 8.83
C GLU A 31 1.95 16.19 8.92
N ARG A 32 1.05 15.46 8.24
CA ARG A 32 1.10 14.00 8.21
C ARG A 32 2.33 13.49 7.46
N ARG A 33 2.70 14.13 6.34
CA ARG A 33 3.92 13.77 5.60
C ARG A 33 5.20 13.90 6.43
N ALA A 34 5.30 14.96 7.23
CA ALA A 34 6.44 15.18 8.10
C ALA A 34 6.62 14.04 9.12
N LEU A 35 5.52 13.41 9.54
CA LEU A 35 5.50 12.30 10.50
C LEU A 35 5.78 10.93 9.87
N THR A 36 5.39 10.72 8.60
CA THR A 36 5.51 9.43 7.93
C THR A 36 6.80 9.28 7.10
N GLY A 37 7.39 10.40 6.70
CA GLY A 37 8.46 10.44 5.71
C GLY A 37 7.96 10.11 4.30
N THR A 38 8.87 10.24 3.33
CA THR A 38 8.60 9.94 1.92
C THR A 38 9.55 8.88 1.37
N VAL A 39 9.06 8.06 0.46
CA VAL A 39 9.83 7.11 -0.34
C VAL A 39 9.72 7.46 -1.82
N VAL A 40 10.71 7.09 -2.61
CA VAL A 40 10.67 7.29 -4.06
C VAL A 40 9.80 6.21 -4.69
N GLY A 41 8.83 6.62 -5.49
CA GLY A 41 7.99 5.71 -6.29
C GLY A 41 8.81 4.96 -7.35
N PRO A 42 8.28 3.84 -7.90
CA PRO A 42 8.98 3.09 -8.95
C PRO A 42 9.31 3.92 -10.20
N LYS A 43 10.37 3.52 -10.90
CA LYS A 43 10.91 4.28 -12.05
C LYS A 43 9.88 4.44 -13.17
N HIS A 44 9.12 3.40 -13.47
CA HIS A 44 8.13 3.40 -14.54
C HIS A 44 6.90 4.27 -14.24
N VAL A 45 6.77 4.79 -13.01
CA VAL A 45 5.76 5.79 -12.61
C VAL A 45 6.36 7.21 -12.50
N GLY A 46 7.62 7.41 -12.92
CA GLY A 46 8.26 8.73 -12.93
C GLY A 46 8.98 9.12 -11.63
N ARG A 47 9.20 8.18 -10.69
CA ARG A 47 9.94 8.42 -9.42
C ARG A 47 9.36 9.51 -8.51
N LEU A 48 8.04 9.67 -8.55
CA LEU A 48 7.32 10.65 -7.74
C LEU A 48 7.44 10.35 -6.23
N PRO A 49 7.54 11.37 -5.36
CA PRO A 49 7.57 11.17 -3.91
C PRO A 49 6.26 10.56 -3.42
N CYS A 50 6.37 9.51 -2.63
CA CYS A 50 5.25 8.74 -2.12
C CYS A 50 5.35 8.52 -0.60
N VAL A 51 4.26 8.09 0.02
CA VAL A 51 4.17 7.65 1.40
C VAL A 51 3.70 6.19 1.43
N ARG A 52 4.22 5.40 2.38
CA ARG A 52 3.76 4.03 2.60
C ARG A 52 2.43 4.03 3.36
N ILE A 53 1.57 3.05 3.09
CA ILE A 53 0.25 2.92 3.74
C ILE A 53 0.36 2.78 5.26
N SER A 54 1.26 1.91 5.75
CA SER A 54 1.32 1.61 7.18
C SER A 54 1.54 2.85 8.08
N PRO A 55 2.51 3.74 7.81
CA PRO A 55 2.62 5.00 8.52
C PRO A 55 1.37 5.88 8.48
N LEU A 56 0.61 5.92 7.39
CA LEU A 56 -0.59 6.76 7.28
C LEU A 56 -1.73 6.32 8.20
N LEU A 57 -1.82 5.03 8.48
CA LEU A 57 -2.85 4.45 9.34
C LEU A 57 -2.71 4.90 10.79
N ALA A 58 -1.48 5.20 11.22
CA ALA A 58 -1.17 5.48 12.60
C ALA A 58 -2.06 6.61 13.16
N PRO A 59 -2.76 6.39 14.27
CA PRO A 59 -3.60 7.41 14.87
C PRO A 59 -2.71 8.50 15.50
N ASP A 60 -3.23 9.72 15.67
CA ASP A 60 -2.40 10.84 16.14
C ASP A 60 -1.71 10.59 17.48
N ARG A 61 -2.37 9.85 18.38
CA ARG A 61 -1.78 9.44 19.67
C ARG A 61 -0.50 8.62 19.50
N TYR A 62 -0.34 7.86 18.42
CA TYR A 62 0.88 7.09 18.16
C TYR A 62 2.11 8.01 18.03
N TYR A 63 1.93 9.18 17.41
CA TYR A 63 3.01 10.14 17.23
C TYR A 63 3.33 10.94 18.48
N ALA A 64 2.38 11.04 19.42
CA ALA A 64 2.59 11.67 20.72
C ALA A 64 3.19 10.72 21.78
N MET A 65 3.06 9.39 21.62
CA MET A 65 3.54 8.40 22.59
C MET A 65 5.07 8.40 22.76
N PRO A 66 5.61 8.11 23.96
CA PRO A 66 7.03 7.83 24.14
C PRO A 66 7.47 6.61 23.31
N HIS A 67 8.69 6.63 22.78
CA HIS A 67 9.17 5.58 21.87
C HIS A 67 9.08 4.17 22.47
N ALA A 68 9.38 4.02 23.76
CA ALA A 68 9.33 2.74 24.48
C ALA A 68 7.93 2.10 24.49
N GLU A 69 6.87 2.90 24.41
CA GLU A 69 5.48 2.44 24.47
C GLU A 69 4.88 2.14 23.09
N ARG A 70 5.57 2.56 22.01
CA ARG A 70 5.05 2.44 20.64
C ARG A 70 5.12 1.03 20.08
N ALA A 71 5.97 0.16 20.60
CA ALA A 71 6.30 -1.12 19.96
C ALA A 71 5.05 -2.00 19.68
N ALA A 72 4.16 -2.13 20.66
CA ALA A 72 2.95 -2.93 20.52
C ALA A 72 1.99 -2.35 19.45
N LEU A 73 1.78 -1.04 19.48
CA LEU A 73 0.92 -0.35 18.52
C LEU A 73 1.54 -0.32 17.11
N ALA A 74 2.85 -0.12 17.01
CA ALA A 74 3.59 -0.15 15.75
C ALA A 74 3.45 -1.49 15.03
N SER A 75 3.55 -2.61 15.77
CA SER A 75 3.37 -3.95 15.20
C SER A 75 1.98 -4.16 14.61
N ARG A 76 0.93 -3.72 15.32
CA ARG A 76 -0.46 -3.81 14.85
C ARG A 76 -0.70 -2.90 13.63
N ILE A 77 -0.17 -1.68 13.64
CA ILE A 77 -0.22 -0.75 12.49
C ILE A 77 0.51 -1.35 11.28
N ALA A 78 1.65 -2.01 11.49
CA ALA A 78 2.39 -2.68 10.43
C ALA A 78 1.62 -3.87 9.84
N ALA A 79 1.00 -4.69 10.69
CA ALA A 79 0.16 -5.81 10.27
C ALA A 79 -1.05 -5.33 9.45
N LEU A 80 -1.80 -4.35 9.96
CA LEU A 80 -2.94 -3.75 9.26
C LEU A 80 -2.52 -3.13 7.93
N GLY A 81 -1.43 -2.36 7.94
CA GLY A 81 -0.89 -1.76 6.71
C GLY A 81 -0.52 -2.79 5.65
N ARG A 82 0.10 -3.90 6.05
CA ARG A 82 0.43 -4.99 5.12
C ARG A 82 -0.83 -5.66 4.58
N ARG A 83 -1.85 -5.87 5.42
CA ARG A 83 -3.14 -6.44 4.97
C ARG A 83 -3.83 -5.53 3.96
N ILE A 84 -3.91 -4.23 4.24
CA ILE A 84 -4.51 -3.23 3.34
C ILE A 84 -3.72 -3.14 2.03
N GLU A 85 -2.39 -3.06 2.09
CA GLU A 85 -1.53 -3.07 0.90
C GLU A 85 -1.75 -4.32 0.05
N THR A 86 -1.90 -5.49 0.69
CA THR A 86 -2.18 -6.76 0.00
C THR A 86 -3.53 -6.73 -0.72
N LEU A 87 -4.59 -6.27 -0.04
CA LEU A 87 -5.93 -6.17 -0.63
C LEU A 87 -5.95 -5.24 -1.84
N ILE A 88 -5.28 -4.09 -1.73
CA ILE A 88 -5.13 -3.12 -2.82
C ILE A 88 -4.39 -3.75 -4.01
N ILE A 89 -3.24 -4.40 -3.74
CA ILE A 89 -2.45 -5.05 -4.79
C ILE A 89 -3.25 -6.15 -5.47
N GLN A 90 -3.97 -6.98 -4.72
CA GLN A 90 -4.79 -8.05 -5.28
C GLN A 90 -5.95 -7.55 -6.12
N ALA A 91 -6.56 -6.42 -5.74
CA ALA A 91 -7.60 -5.80 -6.54
C ALA A 91 -7.07 -5.27 -7.89
N SER A 92 -5.83 -4.77 -7.94
CA SER A 92 -5.20 -4.24 -9.16
C SER A 92 -4.47 -5.28 -10.00
N PHE A 93 -3.85 -6.26 -9.37
CA PHE A 93 -2.99 -7.29 -9.95
C PHE A 93 -3.42 -8.67 -9.41
N PRO A 94 -4.50 -9.25 -9.95
CA PRO A 94 -5.10 -10.49 -9.45
C PRO A 94 -4.17 -11.71 -9.55
N GLU A 95 -3.10 -11.63 -10.35
CA GLU A 95 -2.03 -12.63 -10.37
C GLU A 95 -1.22 -12.71 -9.06
N MET A 96 -1.27 -11.67 -8.21
CA MET A 96 -0.62 -11.67 -6.89
C MET A 96 -1.46 -12.44 -5.87
N THR A 97 -1.31 -13.76 -5.81
CA THR A 97 -2.17 -14.64 -4.98
C THR A 97 -1.66 -14.89 -3.56
N ALA A 98 -0.52 -14.30 -3.17
CA ALA A 98 0.03 -14.49 -1.83
C ALA A 98 -0.89 -13.90 -0.74
N ALA A 99 -0.96 -14.57 0.42
CA ALA A 99 -1.77 -14.11 1.55
C ALA A 99 -1.36 -12.72 2.09
N PHE A 100 -0.08 -12.37 1.91
CA PHE A 100 0.48 -11.05 2.16
C PHE A 100 1.46 -10.69 1.06
N THR A 101 1.54 -9.40 0.69
CA THR A 101 2.52 -8.90 -0.27
C THR A 101 3.94 -9.27 0.16
N PRO A 102 4.63 -10.13 -0.58
CA PRO A 102 6.01 -10.47 -0.29
C PRO A 102 6.96 -9.39 -0.83
N ILE A 103 8.21 -9.43 -0.38
CA ILE A 103 9.25 -8.53 -0.89
C ILE A 103 9.49 -8.79 -2.38
N VAL A 104 9.48 -10.07 -2.78
CA VAL A 104 9.62 -10.54 -4.16
C VAL A 104 8.57 -11.61 -4.40
N PHE A 105 7.87 -11.52 -5.53
CA PHE A 105 6.89 -12.51 -5.98
C PHE A 105 7.30 -13.06 -7.34
N GLN A 106 7.21 -14.37 -7.54
CA GLN A 106 7.47 -15.00 -8.82
C GLN A 106 6.14 -15.28 -9.54
N LEU A 107 6.07 -14.97 -10.83
CA LEU A 107 4.96 -15.36 -11.70
C LEU A 107 5.37 -16.52 -12.60
N ASP A 108 4.41 -17.17 -13.25
CA ASP A 108 4.71 -18.17 -14.29
C ASP A 108 4.93 -17.51 -15.67
N ALA A 109 4.24 -16.40 -15.93
CA ALA A 109 4.39 -15.57 -17.12
C ALA A 109 5.23 -14.31 -16.81
N ASP A 110 5.77 -13.67 -17.86
CA ASP A 110 6.42 -12.36 -17.75
C ASP A 110 5.51 -11.25 -18.32
N PRO A 111 4.51 -10.75 -17.56
CA PRO A 111 3.65 -9.67 -18.03
C PRO A 111 4.33 -8.28 -18.03
N GLY A 112 5.61 -8.18 -17.69
CA GLY A 112 6.35 -6.91 -17.65
C GLY A 112 5.95 -5.94 -16.53
N ASP A 113 6.53 -4.74 -16.55
CA ASP A 113 6.20 -3.65 -15.63
C ASP A 113 4.77 -3.14 -15.86
N ALA A 114 4.07 -2.76 -14.79
CA ALA A 114 2.77 -2.13 -14.87
C ALA A 114 2.51 -1.22 -13.66
N PHE A 115 1.63 -0.24 -13.85
CA PHE A 115 1.09 0.54 -12.75
C PHE A 115 -0.36 0.93 -13.03
N THR A 116 -1.09 1.23 -11.97
CA THR A 116 -2.44 1.80 -12.05
C THR A 116 -2.65 2.80 -10.92
N TRP A 117 -3.57 3.72 -11.15
CA TRP A 117 -4.07 4.67 -10.17
C TRP A 117 -5.44 4.21 -9.71
N ILE A 118 -5.67 4.25 -8.40
CA ILE A 118 -6.95 3.86 -7.80
C ILE A 118 -7.36 4.86 -6.74
N ASP A 119 -8.65 5.11 -6.64
CA ASP A 119 -9.22 5.84 -5.51
C ASP A 119 -9.69 4.86 -4.44
N ILE A 120 -9.38 5.19 -3.19
CA ILE A 120 -9.83 4.47 -2.00
C ILE A 120 -10.34 5.45 -0.95
N ASP A 121 -10.96 4.95 0.11
CA ASP A 121 -11.27 5.76 1.28
C ASP A 121 -10.01 6.30 1.95
N ASP A 122 -10.12 7.47 2.61
CA ASP A 122 -8.99 8.05 3.33
C ASP A 122 -8.54 7.12 4.48
N LEU A 123 -7.25 6.74 4.44
CA LEU A 123 -6.58 5.89 5.40
C LEU A 123 -5.87 6.69 6.51
N THR A 124 -5.86 8.01 6.41
CA THR A 124 -5.22 8.89 7.39
C THR A 124 -5.83 8.67 8.78
N ALA A 125 -4.99 8.28 9.75
CA ALA A 125 -5.43 7.95 11.12
C ALA A 125 -6.49 6.83 11.21
N ALA A 126 -6.65 6.01 10.18
CA ALA A 126 -7.76 5.06 10.09
C ALA A 126 -7.59 3.78 10.93
N PHE A 127 -6.49 3.64 11.69
CA PHE A 127 -6.19 2.42 12.46
C PHE A 127 -7.36 1.97 13.34
N ASP A 128 -7.91 2.85 14.17
CA ASP A 128 -8.97 2.47 15.13
C ASP A 128 -10.27 2.04 14.46
N ARG A 129 -10.55 2.60 13.28
CA ARG A 129 -11.73 2.26 12.50
C ARG A 129 -11.60 0.89 11.84
N LEU A 130 -10.40 0.56 11.34
CA LEU A 130 -10.17 -0.59 10.48
C LEU A 130 -9.64 -1.82 11.22
N GLU A 131 -8.86 -1.62 12.28
CA GLU A 131 -8.22 -2.71 13.01
C GLU A 131 -9.19 -3.71 13.66
N PRO A 132 -10.33 -3.29 14.24
CA PRO A 132 -11.32 -4.24 14.76
C PRO A 132 -11.85 -5.22 13.70
N ARG A 133 -11.75 -4.86 12.42
CA ARG A 133 -12.21 -5.66 11.27
C ARG A 133 -11.07 -6.40 10.59
N PHE A 134 -9.86 -6.42 11.15
CA PHE A 134 -8.64 -6.91 10.49
C PHE A 134 -8.80 -8.23 9.74
N ALA A 135 -9.47 -9.22 10.35
CA ALA A 135 -9.69 -10.54 9.77
C ALA A 135 -10.69 -10.52 8.59
N ASP A 136 -11.70 -9.66 8.67
CA ASP A 136 -12.82 -9.59 7.74
C ASP A 136 -12.68 -8.45 6.72
N LEU A 137 -11.58 -7.70 6.75
CA LEU A 137 -11.32 -6.62 5.81
C LEU A 137 -11.27 -7.16 4.38
N THR A 138 -12.08 -6.53 3.52
CA THR A 138 -12.13 -6.78 2.09
C THR A 138 -11.71 -5.53 1.31
N ALA A 139 -11.51 -5.67 0.00
CA ALA A 139 -11.25 -4.53 -0.87
C ALA A 139 -12.40 -3.50 -0.85
N PHE A 140 -13.64 -3.96 -0.72
CA PHE A 140 -14.84 -3.11 -0.65
C PHE A 140 -14.81 -2.18 0.58
N ASP A 141 -14.30 -2.66 1.71
CA ASP A 141 -14.15 -1.85 2.93
C ASP A 141 -13.12 -0.72 2.82
N LEU A 142 -12.36 -0.71 1.72
CA LEU A 142 -11.42 0.33 1.37
C LEU A 142 -11.98 1.28 0.29
N GLY A 143 -13.24 1.12 -0.12
CA GLY A 143 -13.83 1.91 -1.20
C GLY A 143 -13.39 1.47 -2.61
N LEU A 144 -12.74 0.30 -2.75
CA LEU A 144 -12.37 -0.24 -4.05
C LEU A 144 -13.61 -0.83 -4.74
N SER A 145 -14.04 -0.20 -5.84
CA SER A 145 -15.02 -0.81 -6.75
C SER A 145 -14.35 -1.88 -7.62
N GLN A 146 -15.01 -3.02 -7.81
CA GLN A 146 -14.54 -4.08 -8.73
C GLN A 146 -14.47 -3.62 -10.19
N ASP A 147 -15.09 -2.48 -10.52
CA ASP A 147 -15.22 -1.94 -11.87
C ASP A 147 -14.10 -0.96 -12.28
N ALA A 148 -13.08 -0.73 -11.44
CA ALA A 148 -11.90 0.07 -11.81
C ALA A 148 -10.99 -0.72 -12.77
N ALA A 149 -11.54 -1.07 -13.92
CA ALA A 149 -10.91 -1.83 -14.98
C ALA A 149 -9.76 -1.04 -15.59
N ARG A 150 -8.56 -1.62 -15.47
CA ARG A 150 -7.57 -1.78 -16.55
C ARG A 150 -7.37 -0.54 -17.45
N CYS A 151 -6.53 0.39 -17.02
CA CYS A 151 -5.73 1.15 -17.98
C CYS A 151 -4.50 0.30 -18.34
N ALA A 152 -4.59 -0.44 -19.43
CA ALA A 152 -3.41 -0.98 -20.09
C ALA A 152 -2.67 0.19 -20.77
N ALA A 153 -1.37 0.34 -20.49
CA ALA A 153 -0.45 1.14 -21.28
C ALA A 153 0.05 0.34 -22.48
#